data_AF-A0A380E0J7-F1
#
_entry.id   AF-A0A380E0J7-F1
#
_cell.length_a   1.000
_cell.length_b   1.000
_cell.length_c   1.000
_cell.angle_alpha   90.00
_cell.angle_beta   90.00
_cell.angle_gamma   90.00
#
_symmetry.space_group_name_H-M   'P 1'
#
loop_
_entity.id
_entity.type
_entity.pdbx_description
1 polymer ?
#
loop_
_entity_poly.entity_id
_entity_poly.type
_entity_poly.pdbx_seq_one_letter_code
_entity_poly.pdbx_strand_id
1 'polypeptide(L)'
;MRKILKTKKIGHTGTLDPEVAGVLPVCIGNATRVSDYVMDMGKAYEATVSIGRSTTTEDQTGDTLEMKVYIQLISTMTILTAC
;
A
#
# COMPACT_ATOMS: atom_id res chain seq x y z
N MET A 1 2.85 9.20 -18.29
CA MET A 1 1.69 8.93 -19.18
C MET A 1 1.19 10.12 -19.98
N ARG A 2 0.87 11.28 -19.38
CA ARG A 2 0.34 12.47 -20.12
C ARG A 2 1.17 12.88 -21.34
N LYS A 3 2.50 12.88 -21.22
CA LYS A 3 3.44 13.19 -22.32
C LYS A 3 3.41 12.12 -23.44
N ILE A 4 3.38 10.84 -23.06
CA ILE A 4 3.39 9.70 -23.98
C ILE A 4 2.10 9.67 -24.80
N LEU A 5 0.96 9.81 -24.14
CA LEU A 5 -0.37 9.72 -24.76
C LEU A 5 -0.88 11.06 -25.32
N LYS A 6 -0.08 12.13 -25.20
CA LYS A 6 -0.40 13.49 -25.69
C LYS A 6 -1.79 14.00 -25.29
N THR A 7 -2.30 13.60 -24.13
CA THR A 7 -3.61 14.01 -23.62
C THR A 7 -3.53 14.49 -22.17
N LYS A 8 -4.29 15.55 -21.89
CA LYS A 8 -4.40 16.16 -20.56
C LYS A 8 -5.52 15.53 -19.72
N LYS A 9 -6.38 14.69 -20.27
CA LYS A 9 -7.45 14.04 -19.51
C LYS A 9 -6.99 12.64 -19.09
N ILE A 10 -6.24 12.56 -17.99
CA ILE A 10 -5.73 11.31 -17.42
C ILE A 10 -5.86 11.40 -15.89
N GLY A 11 -6.30 10.33 -15.23
CA GLY A 11 -6.33 10.22 -13.77
C GLY A 11 -6.02 8.79 -13.32
N HIS A 12 -5.50 8.61 -12.12
CA HIS A 12 -5.31 7.29 -11.51
C HIS A 12 -6.40 7.04 -10.46
N THR A 13 -6.70 5.78 -10.15
CA THR A 13 -7.82 5.39 -9.28
C THR A 13 -7.35 4.96 -7.89
N GLY A 14 -6.56 5.82 -7.25
CA GLY A 14 -5.88 5.55 -5.97
C GLY A 14 -4.36 5.69 -6.10
N THR A 15 -3.66 5.82 -4.97
CA THR A 15 -2.20 6.05 -4.94
C THR A 15 -1.49 4.76 -4.55
N LEU A 16 -0.32 4.52 -5.13
CA LEU A 16 0.66 3.56 -4.62
C LEU A 16 1.81 4.36 -4.02
N ASP A 17 2.25 3.98 -2.83
CA ASP A 17 3.43 4.59 -2.24
C ASP A 17 4.66 4.33 -3.11
N PRO A 18 5.63 5.26 -3.17
CA PRO A 18 6.77 5.14 -4.09
C PRO A 18 7.60 3.86 -3.91
N GLU A 19 7.61 3.29 -2.71
CA GLU A 19 8.38 2.09 -2.38
C GLU A 19 7.63 0.78 -2.63
N VAL A 20 6.35 0.84 -2.98
CA VAL A 20 5.56 -0.36 -3.25
C VAL A 20 5.52 -0.66 -4.74
N ALA A 21 5.54 -1.95 -5.07
CA ALA A 21 5.22 -2.43 -6.41
C ALA A 21 3.76 -2.90 -6.45
N GLY A 22 3.09 -2.70 -7.58
CA GLY A 22 1.72 -3.17 -7.73
C GLY A 22 0.98 -2.60 -8.92
N VAL A 23 -0.34 -2.73 -8.87
CA VAL A 23 -1.26 -2.27 -9.92
C VAL A 23 -1.73 -0.85 -9.62
N LEU A 24 -1.48 0.07 -10.53
CA LEU A 24 -2.01 1.44 -10.50
C LEU A 24 -2.90 1.65 -11.73
N PRO A 25 -4.23 1.49 -11.61
CA PRO A 25 -5.12 1.71 -12.75
C PRO A 25 -5.14 3.18 -13.14
N VAL A 26 -5.05 3.43 -14.45
CA VAL A 26 -5.05 4.77 -15.03
C VAL A 26 -6.17 4.91 -16.05
N CYS A 27 -7.08 5.82 -15.75
CA CYS A 27 -8.17 6.21 -16.64
C CYS A 27 -7.72 7.30 -17.61
N ILE A 28 -8.10 7.17 -18.88
CA ILE A 28 -7.73 8.09 -19.95
C ILE A 28 -9.01 8.62 -20.63
N GLY A 29 -9.04 9.91 -20.94
CA GLY A 29 -10.14 10.53 -21.66
C GLY A 29 -11.47 10.39 -20.91
N ASN A 30 -12.50 9.90 -21.57
CA ASN A 30 -13.82 9.76 -20.96
C ASN A 30 -13.90 8.67 -19.88
N ALA A 31 -12.95 7.72 -19.85
CA ALA A 31 -12.87 6.72 -18.80
C ALA A 31 -12.62 7.35 -17.41
N THR A 32 -12.11 8.59 -17.33
CA THR A 32 -11.95 9.27 -16.03
C THR A 32 -13.29 9.54 -15.33
N ARG A 33 -14.43 9.39 -16.02
CA ARG A 33 -15.77 9.53 -15.42
C ARG A 33 -16.16 8.35 -14.53
N VAL A 34 -15.48 7.21 -14.66
CA VAL A 34 -15.77 6.01 -13.86
C VAL A 34 -14.67 5.72 -12.83
N SER A 35 -13.77 6.68 -12.57
CA SER A 35 -12.64 6.50 -11.63
C SER A 35 -13.11 6.13 -10.24
N ASP A 36 -14.23 6.69 -9.81
CA ASP A 36 -14.73 6.55 -8.44
C ASP A 36 -15.22 5.12 -8.21
N TYR A 37 -15.90 4.52 -9.19
CA TYR A 37 -16.29 3.11 -9.14
C TYR A 37 -15.09 2.17 -9.04
N VAL A 38 -13.96 2.50 -9.67
CA VAL A 38 -12.73 1.69 -9.59
C VAL A 38 -12.04 1.92 -8.25
N MET A 39 -12.09 3.14 -7.70
CA MET A 39 -11.56 3.44 -6.37
C MET A 39 -12.29 2.66 -5.27
N ASP A 40 -13.59 2.44 -5.43
CA ASP A 40 -14.43 1.71 -4.48
C ASP A 40 -14.30 0.17 -4.60
N MET A 41 -13.57 -0.33 -5.59
CA MET A 41 -13.33 -1.78 -5.71
C MET A 41 -12.39 -2.28 -4.60
N GLY A 42 -12.61 -3.53 -4.18
CA GLY A 42 -11.73 -4.20 -3.23
C GLY A 42 -10.30 -4.28 -3.74
N LYS A 43 -9.34 -4.11 -2.83
CA LYS A 43 -7.91 -4.22 -3.09
C LYS A 43 -7.33 -5.36 -2.28
N ALA A 44 -6.39 -6.09 -2.88
CA ALA A 44 -5.65 -7.16 -2.23
C ALA A 44 -4.17 -6.81 -2.26
N TYR A 45 -3.48 -7.11 -1.16
CA TYR A 45 -2.07 -6.80 -0.98
C TYR A 45 -1.35 -8.04 -0.46
N GLU A 46 -0.10 -8.18 -0.88
CA GLU A 46 0.85 -9.10 -0.29
C GLU A 46 1.93 -8.25 0.37
N ALA A 47 2.18 -8.51 1.65
CA ALA A 47 3.10 -7.73 2.46
C ALA A 47 3.89 -8.63 3.41
N THR A 48 5.08 -8.17 3.78
CA THR A 48 5.88 -8.75 4.86
C THR A 48 5.89 -7.80 6.03
N VAL A 49 5.62 -8.30 7.23
CA VAL A 49 5.60 -7.51 8.47
C VAL A 49 6.77 -7.88 9.36
N SER A 50 7.30 -6.89 10.08
CA SER A 50 8.32 -7.10 11.11
C SER A 50 7.68 -7.08 12.49
N ILE A 51 7.87 -8.14 13.28
CA ILE A 51 7.33 -8.23 14.65
C ILE A 51 8.42 -7.80 15.65
N GLY A 52 8.06 -6.92 16.59
CA GLY A 52 8.96 -6.46 17.66
C GLY A 52 9.78 -5.22 17.34
N ARG A 53 9.55 -4.56 16.20
CA ARG A 53 10.13 -3.26 15.87
C ARG A 53 9.01 -2.31 15.44
N SER A 54 9.01 -1.10 15.99
CA SER A 54 8.17 0.00 15.53
C SER A 54 9.04 1.12 14.94
N THR A 55 8.51 1.82 13.94
CA THR A 55 9.21 2.90 13.23
C THR A 55 8.34 4.14 13.15
N THR A 56 8.95 5.30 12.87
CA THR A 56 8.25 6.59 12.76
C THR A 56 7.23 6.66 11.63
N THR A 57 7.40 5.86 10.59
CA THR A 57 6.55 5.82 9.38
C THR A 57 5.73 4.55 9.26
N GLU A 58 5.79 3.67 10.27
CA GLU A 58 5.11 2.36 10.29
C GLU A 58 5.53 1.40 9.16
N ASP A 59 6.62 1.72 8.45
CA ASP A 59 7.24 0.88 7.43
C ASP A 59 8.76 0.80 7.63
N GLN A 60 9.45 0.21 6.66
CA GLN A 60 10.90 0.00 6.71
C GLN A 60 11.75 1.28 6.57
N THR A 61 11.15 2.40 6.15
CA THR A 61 11.87 3.66 5.85
C THR A 61 12.10 4.52 7.07
N GLY A 62 11.24 4.41 8.08
CA GLY A 62 11.28 5.23 9.28
C GLY A 62 12.37 4.81 10.26
N ASP A 63 12.77 5.79 11.08
CA ASP A 63 13.67 5.56 12.21
C ASP A 63 13.00 4.66 13.25
N THR A 64 13.80 3.82 13.92
CA THR A 64 13.28 2.92 14.96
C THR A 64 12.86 3.72 16.18
N LEU A 65 11.61 3.55 16.60
CA LEU A 65 11.06 4.12 17.83
C LEU A 65 11.23 3.18 19.02
N GLU A 66 10.90 1.90 18.84
CA GLU A 66 10.98 0.88 19.89
C GLU A 66 11.43 -0.47 19.30
N MET A 67 12.17 -1.24 20.09
CA MET A 67 12.55 -2.61 19.79
C MET A 67 12.27 -3.52 20.99
N LYS A 68 11.48 -4.57 20.78
CA LYS A 68 11.16 -5.61 21.77
C LYS A 68 11.68 -6.95 21.29
N VAL A 69 12.53 -7.57 22.12
CA VAL A 69 13.05 -8.91 21.88
C VAL A 69 12.12 -9.92 22.54
N TYR A 70 11.60 -10.84 21.73
CA TYR A 70 10.80 -11.97 22.20
C TYR A 70 11.69 -13.21 22.31
N ILE A 71 11.93 -13.66 23.54
CA ILE A 71 12.68 -14.89 23.86
C ILE A 71 11.80 -16.15 23.83
N GLN A 72 10.50 -15.98 23.58
CA GLN A 72 9.51 -17.05 23.51
C GLN A 72 8.97 -17.18 22.08
N LEU A 73 8.56 -18.39 21.71
CA LEU A 73 7.93 -18.64 20.41
C LEU A 73 6.57 -17.93 20.36
N ILE A 74 6.39 -17.05 19.37
CA ILE A 74 5.10 -16.39 19.14
C ILE A 74 4.27 -17.32 18.25
N SER A 75 3.11 -17.74 18.75
CA SER A 75 2.22 -18.61 17.96
C SER A 75 1.51 -17.81 16.86
N THR A 76 1.23 -18.46 15.73
CA THR A 76 0.44 -17.85 14.64
C THR A 76 -0.94 -17.40 15.13
N MET A 77 -1.55 -18.14 16.05
CA MET A 77 -2.82 -17.75 16.68
C MET A 77 -2.69 -16.40 17.40
N THR A 78 -1.61 -16.20 18.16
CA THR A 78 -1.34 -14.93 18.85
C THR A 78 -1.21 -13.75 17.88
N ILE A 79 -0.53 -13.97 16.75
CA ILE A 79 -0.35 -12.94 15.70
C ILE A 79 -1.70 -12.57 15.09
N LEU A 80 -2.50 -13.57 14.71
CA LEU A 80 -3.79 -13.36 14.04
C LEU A 80 -4.86 -12.72 14.94
N THR A 81 -4.74 -12.82 16.26
CA THR A 81 -5.67 -12.17 17.21
C THR A 81 -5.26 -10.76 17.62
N ALA A 82 -4.01 -10.36 17.36
CA ALA A 82 -3.48 -9.05 17.74
C ALA A 82 -3.60 -8.00 16.62
N CYS A 83 -3.79 -8.45 15.38
CA CYS A 83 -4.14 -7.63 14.21
C CYS A 83 -5.66 -7.56 14.04
#